data_AF-A0A0Q7K3R5-F1
#
_entry.id   AF-A0A0Q7K3R5-F1
#
_cell.length_a   1.000
_cell.length_b   1.000
_cell.length_c   1.000
_cell.angle_alpha   90.00
_cell.angle_beta   90.00
_cell.angle_gamma   90.00
#
_symmetry.space_group_name_H-M   'P 1'
#
loop_
_entity.id
_entity.type
_entity.pdbx_description
1 polymer ?
#
loop_
_entity_poly.entity_id
_entity_poly.type
_entity_poly.pdbx_seq_one_letter_code
_entity_poly.pdbx_strand_id
1 'polypeptide(L)'
;MIAVASLAIGSVALVAAPATAATPSGITRDAVLSLAAAARVDATAAATRTAARDILSRECALTTGESITTTENGLFVTSVAAVTPSATADGVSISGFVSLSGQPIRQCVVGVIAPTAPGFTLSGQATLSITTSSSPAQAQTTLSGDVSVSAINTIPNFTAVTGSTYSASGAASKTSTVRTSTKVKDKKTSTQKKAAKKKYDKKLKALKTSYKKALAKAGSSKAKKKAAQKSFSAKKKAAKATYRYAIAGYKIVRKTKTVTETRPFTAKAEQSNLLF
;
A
#
# COMPACT_ATOMS: atom_id res chain seq x y z
N MET A 1 46.23 -11.05 1.97
CA MET A 1 44.94 -11.11 2.72
C MET A 1 43.81 -11.07 1.71
N ILE A 2 42.85 -12.01 1.74
CA ILE A 2 41.69 -11.98 0.83
C ILE A 2 40.44 -12.18 1.68
N ALA A 3 39.69 -11.08 1.88
CA ALA A 3 38.44 -11.05 2.62
C ALA A 3 37.34 -11.72 1.79
N VAL A 4 36.75 -12.79 2.31
CA VAL A 4 35.60 -13.45 1.68
C VAL A 4 34.35 -13.01 2.42
N ALA A 5 33.73 -11.95 1.90
CA ALA A 5 32.42 -11.46 2.33
C ALA A 5 31.39 -12.58 2.17
N SER A 6 30.75 -12.93 3.28
CA SER A 6 29.69 -13.94 3.32
C SER A 6 28.37 -13.23 3.05
N LEU A 7 27.90 -13.20 1.80
CA LEU A 7 26.52 -12.81 1.52
C LEU A 7 25.59 -13.92 2.02
N ALA A 8 25.10 -13.73 3.24
CA ALA A 8 23.95 -14.43 3.76
C ALA A 8 22.70 -13.86 3.08
N ILE A 9 22.18 -14.56 2.08
CA ILE A 9 20.83 -14.31 1.56
C ILE A 9 19.87 -14.94 2.58
N GLY A 10 19.70 -14.25 3.71
CA GLY A 10 18.57 -14.47 4.59
C GLY A 10 17.37 -13.85 3.89
N SER A 11 16.50 -14.69 3.34
CA SER A 11 15.17 -14.25 2.92
C SER A 11 14.36 -13.93 4.17
N VAL A 12 14.63 -12.77 4.77
CA VAL A 12 13.60 -12.08 5.55
C VAL A 12 12.59 -11.68 4.50
N ALA A 13 11.46 -12.40 4.45
CA ALA A 13 10.27 -11.80 3.91
C ALA A 13 9.98 -10.62 4.84
N LEU A 14 10.52 -9.44 4.51
CA LEU A 14 9.82 -8.21 4.83
C LEU A 14 8.43 -8.44 4.26
N VAL A 15 7.49 -8.80 5.13
CA VAL A 15 6.11 -8.43 4.88
C VAL A 15 6.21 -6.92 4.82
N ALA A 16 6.35 -6.39 3.61
CA ALA A 16 6.14 -4.99 3.36
C ALA A 16 4.72 -4.78 3.88
N ALA A 17 4.60 -4.22 5.09
CA ALA A 17 3.39 -3.52 5.46
C ALA A 17 3.08 -2.68 4.23
N PRO A 18 1.88 -2.81 3.64
CA PRO A 18 1.53 -1.99 2.49
C PRO A 18 1.88 -0.58 2.91
N ALA A 19 2.79 0.06 2.19
CA ALA A 19 3.03 1.46 2.37
C ALA A 19 1.69 2.09 2.00
N THR A 20 0.83 2.29 3.00
CA THR A 20 -0.31 3.17 2.92
C THR A 20 0.33 4.53 2.75
N ALA A 21 0.71 4.83 1.50
CA ALA A 21 1.19 6.14 1.13
C ALA A 21 0.00 7.04 1.40
N ALA A 22 0.02 7.66 2.58
CA ALA A 22 -0.91 8.70 2.90
C ALA A 22 -0.80 9.73 1.77
N THR A 23 -1.91 10.36 1.40
CA THR A 23 -1.87 11.52 0.50
C THR A 23 -0.83 12.53 1.03
N PRO A 24 -0.36 13.50 0.23
CA PRO A 24 0.49 14.57 0.75
C PRO A 24 -0.10 15.27 1.99
N SER A 25 -1.44 15.27 2.10
CA SER A 25 -2.24 15.76 3.22
C SER A 25 -2.42 14.76 4.39
N GLY A 26 -1.90 13.54 4.26
CA GLY A 26 -1.86 12.50 5.28
C GLY A 26 -3.15 11.70 5.45
N ILE A 27 -4.09 11.76 4.52
CA ILE A 27 -5.30 10.93 4.50
C ILE A 27 -4.92 9.51 4.06
N THR A 28 -5.36 8.52 4.84
CA THR A 28 -5.06 7.10 4.57
C THR A 28 -6.29 6.38 4.00
N ARG A 29 -6.03 5.30 3.25
CA ARG A 29 -7.07 4.43 2.70
C ARG A 29 -8.03 3.94 3.79
N ASP A 30 -7.49 3.47 4.90
CA ASP A 30 -8.28 2.89 5.97
C ASP A 30 -9.14 3.94 6.69
N ALA A 31 -8.68 5.20 6.79
CA ALA A 31 -9.50 6.30 7.31
C ALA A 31 -10.71 6.59 6.41
N VAL A 32 -10.52 6.61 5.09
CA VAL A 32 -11.60 6.79 4.11
C VAL A 32 -12.61 5.65 4.18
N LEU A 33 -12.14 4.40 4.15
CA LEU A 33 -13.01 3.22 4.19
C LEU A 33 -13.76 3.10 5.51
N SER A 34 -13.10 3.39 6.64
CA SER A 34 -13.73 3.39 7.96
C SER A 34 -14.80 4.47 8.08
N LEU A 35 -14.52 5.68 7.56
CA LEU A 35 -15.50 6.77 7.56
C LEU A 35 -16.69 6.45 6.65
N ALA A 36 -16.46 5.87 5.46
CA ALA A 36 -17.53 5.44 4.57
C ALA A 36 -18.43 4.38 5.21
N ALA A 37 -17.84 3.40 5.90
CA ALA A 37 -18.59 2.41 6.65
C ALA A 37 -19.41 3.03 7.79
N ALA A 38 -18.79 3.91 8.60
CA ALA A 38 -19.48 4.60 9.70
C ALA A 38 -20.62 5.49 9.21
N ALA A 39 -20.41 6.24 8.12
CA ALA A 39 -21.41 7.12 7.54
C ALA A 39 -22.63 6.39 6.99
N ARG A 40 -22.50 5.13 6.57
CA ARG A 40 -23.64 4.28 6.19
C ARG A 40 -24.48 3.82 7.37
N VAL A 41 -23.83 3.60 8.52
CA VAL A 41 -24.52 3.19 9.74
C VAL A 41 -25.22 4.39 10.37
N ASP A 42 -24.47 5.46 10.61
CA ASP A 42 -24.97 6.71 11.16
C ASP A 42 -24.03 7.87 10.79
N ALA A 43 -24.45 8.66 9.80
CA ALA A 43 -23.76 9.86 9.36
C ALA A 43 -23.78 11.01 10.39
N THR A 44 -24.71 10.95 11.36
CA THR A 44 -24.90 11.98 12.39
C THR A 44 -24.14 11.70 13.67
N ALA A 45 -23.69 10.45 13.88
CA ALA A 45 -22.92 10.06 15.05
C ALA A 45 -21.68 10.94 15.24
N ALA A 46 -21.42 11.32 16.50
CA ALA A 46 -20.29 12.18 16.88
C ALA A 46 -18.93 11.61 16.42
N ALA A 47 -18.75 10.28 16.48
CA ALA A 47 -17.55 9.61 16.00
C ALA A 47 -17.36 9.76 14.48
N THR A 48 -18.43 9.57 13.71
CA THR A 48 -18.44 9.76 12.24
C THR A 48 -18.07 11.20 11.89
N ARG A 49 -18.70 12.18 12.55
CA ARG A 49 -18.41 13.60 12.33
C ARG A 49 -16.98 14.00 12.74
N THR A 50 -16.45 13.40 13.81
CA THR A 50 -15.06 13.63 14.23
C THR A 50 -14.07 13.14 13.17
N ALA A 51 -14.27 11.91 12.65
CA ALA A 51 -13.44 11.38 11.58
C ALA A 51 -13.56 12.20 10.27
N ALA A 52 -14.77 12.69 9.95
CA ALA A 52 -15.00 13.57 8.82
C ALA A 52 -14.29 14.92 8.96
N ARG A 53 -14.31 15.53 10.16
CA ARG A 53 -13.58 16.76 10.48
C ARG A 53 -12.08 16.58 10.27
N ASP A 54 -11.52 15.45 10.68
CA ASP A 54 -10.08 15.21 10.54
C ASP A 54 -9.66 15.17 9.05
N ILE A 55 -10.51 14.67 8.15
CA ILE A 55 -10.31 14.77 6.70
C ILE A 55 -10.43 16.23 6.22
N LEU A 56 -11.52 16.92 6.58
CA LEU A 56 -11.72 18.32 6.16
C LEU A 56 -10.56 19.22 6.61
N SER A 57 -10.05 19.04 7.83
CA SER A 57 -8.97 19.88 8.39
C SER A 57 -7.67 19.83 7.57
N ARG A 58 -7.47 18.75 6.80
CA ARG A 58 -6.31 18.54 5.94
C ARG A 58 -6.49 19.08 4.54
N GLU A 59 -7.73 19.13 4.04
CA GLU A 59 -8.04 19.44 2.64
C GLU A 59 -8.60 20.83 2.42
N CYS A 60 -9.23 21.43 3.43
CA CYS A 60 -9.85 22.74 3.32
C CYS A 60 -8.86 23.90 3.25
N ALA A 61 -7.55 23.63 3.20
CA ALA A 61 -6.47 24.62 3.14
C ALA A 61 -6.64 25.69 4.24
N LEU A 62 -6.66 25.25 5.51
CA LEU A 62 -6.83 26.14 6.66
C LEU A 62 -5.63 27.10 6.77
N THR A 63 -5.91 28.39 6.98
CA THR A 63 -4.89 29.40 7.29
C THR A 63 -4.72 29.60 8.80
N THR A 64 -3.71 30.36 9.22
CA THR A 64 -3.45 30.61 10.66
C THR A 64 -4.67 31.23 11.34
N GLY A 65 -5.17 30.57 12.39
CA GLY A 65 -6.36 31.00 13.13
C GLY A 65 -7.68 30.44 12.59
N GLU A 66 -7.68 29.83 11.40
CA GLU A 66 -8.83 29.09 10.89
C GLU A 66 -8.94 27.71 11.53
N SER A 67 -10.17 27.26 11.73
CA SER A 67 -10.46 25.95 12.30
C SER A 67 -11.78 25.40 11.80
N ILE A 68 -11.88 24.07 11.79
CA ILE A 68 -13.14 23.35 11.67
C ILE A 68 -13.49 22.89 13.08
N THR A 69 -13.91 23.84 13.91
CA THR A 69 -14.15 23.57 15.33
C THR A 69 -15.48 22.86 15.51
N THR A 70 -15.51 21.81 16.32
CA THR A 70 -16.75 21.24 16.83
C THR A 70 -17.17 22.06 18.05
N THR A 71 -18.22 22.89 17.96
CA THR A 71 -18.90 23.33 19.19
C THR A 71 -19.53 22.12 19.88
N GLU A 72 -19.96 22.27 21.14
CA GLU A 72 -20.62 21.21 21.94
C GLU A 72 -21.75 20.48 21.21
N ASN A 73 -22.33 21.08 20.16
CA ASN A 73 -23.40 20.50 19.35
C ASN A 73 -22.95 19.91 17.99
N GLY A 74 -21.64 19.86 17.68
CA GLY A 74 -21.12 19.20 16.48
C GLY A 74 -21.54 19.82 15.13
N LEU A 75 -21.89 21.11 15.11
CA LEU A 75 -22.58 21.77 13.99
C LEU A 75 -21.72 22.12 12.75
N PHE A 76 -20.39 21.98 12.80
CA PHE A 76 -19.53 22.47 11.72
C PHE A 76 -19.17 21.44 10.66
N VAL A 77 -19.38 20.13 10.92
CA VAL A 77 -19.54 19.14 9.85
C VAL A 77 -21.02 19.11 9.51
N THR A 78 -21.38 19.76 8.40
CA THR A 78 -22.76 19.93 7.98
C THR A 78 -23.33 18.65 7.41
N SER A 79 -22.51 17.87 6.71
CA SER A 79 -22.95 16.59 6.16
C SER A 79 -21.81 15.62 5.93
N VAL A 80 -22.15 14.33 6.04
CA VAL A 80 -21.33 13.22 5.60
C VAL A 80 -22.25 12.30 4.80
N ALA A 81 -21.90 12.02 3.54
CA ALA A 81 -22.64 11.07 2.72
C ALA A 81 -21.67 10.04 2.17
N ALA A 82 -21.89 8.77 2.51
CA ALA A 82 -21.16 7.68 1.88
C ALA A 82 -21.50 7.60 0.40
N VAL A 83 -20.51 7.30 -0.43
CA VAL A 83 -20.79 6.92 -1.82
C VAL A 83 -21.54 5.60 -1.85
N THR A 84 -22.35 5.39 -2.89
CA THR A 84 -22.92 4.08 -3.19
C THR A 84 -21.78 3.06 -3.21
N PRO A 85 -21.79 2.04 -2.33
CA PRO A 85 -20.70 1.10 -2.23
C PRO A 85 -20.52 0.38 -3.56
N SER A 86 -19.29 0.40 -4.07
CA SER A 86 -18.89 -0.52 -5.13
C SER A 86 -17.98 -1.59 -4.54
N ALA A 87 -17.90 -2.76 -5.17
CA ALA A 87 -17.01 -3.83 -4.71
C ALA A 87 -15.52 -3.44 -4.75
N THR A 88 -15.16 -2.34 -5.43
CA THR A 88 -13.81 -2.05 -5.92
C THR A 88 -13.25 -0.72 -5.41
N ALA A 89 -14.12 0.26 -5.16
CA ALA A 89 -13.79 1.53 -4.55
C ALA A 89 -14.91 2.03 -3.64
N ASP A 90 -14.54 2.78 -2.60
CA ASP A 90 -15.45 3.32 -1.60
C ASP A 90 -14.94 4.67 -1.06
N GLY A 91 -15.83 5.50 -0.53
CA GLY A 91 -15.57 6.89 -0.23
C GLY A 91 -16.73 7.62 0.43
N VAL A 92 -16.52 8.92 0.65
CA VAL A 92 -17.52 9.82 1.23
C VAL A 92 -17.44 11.20 0.59
N SER A 93 -18.59 11.88 0.53
CA SER A 93 -18.69 13.33 0.38
C SER A 93 -18.91 13.95 1.75
N ILE A 94 -18.12 14.97 2.09
CA ILE A 94 -18.12 15.64 3.38
C ILE A 94 -18.29 17.13 3.12
N SER A 95 -19.13 17.81 3.90
CA SER A 95 -19.16 19.26 3.93
C SER A 95 -19.01 19.79 5.35
N GLY A 96 -18.40 20.96 5.47
CA GLY A 96 -18.30 21.66 6.74
C GLY A 96 -17.89 23.12 6.62
N PHE A 97 -18.10 23.85 7.70
CA PHE A 97 -17.74 25.27 7.80
C PHE A 97 -16.32 25.44 8.34
N VAL A 98 -15.59 26.35 7.71
CA VAL A 98 -14.33 26.89 8.21
C VAL A 98 -14.66 28.16 9.00
N SER A 99 -14.10 28.26 10.20
CA SER A 99 -14.35 29.35 11.13
C SER A 99 -13.07 30.09 11.49
N LEU A 100 -13.18 31.39 11.74
CA LEU A 100 -12.13 32.25 12.30
C LEU A 100 -12.71 32.94 13.53
N SER A 101 -12.04 32.80 14.68
CA SER A 101 -12.53 33.34 15.96
C SER A 101 -13.96 32.89 16.31
N GLY A 102 -14.32 31.65 15.97
CA GLY A 102 -15.63 31.06 16.23
C GLY A 102 -16.74 31.47 15.26
N GLN A 103 -16.47 32.35 14.29
CA GLN A 103 -17.43 32.76 13.27
C GLN A 103 -17.19 32.01 11.97
N PRO A 104 -18.22 31.42 11.33
CA PRO A 104 -18.07 30.79 10.03
C PRO A 104 -17.72 31.84 8.97
N ILE A 105 -16.68 31.58 8.18
CA ILE A 105 -16.17 32.50 7.16
C ILE A 105 -16.30 31.93 5.74
N ARG A 106 -16.27 30.60 5.60
CA ARG A 106 -16.48 29.89 4.34
C ARG A 106 -16.94 28.46 4.59
N GLN A 107 -17.55 27.83 3.59
CA GLN A 107 -17.83 26.41 3.57
C GLN A 107 -16.81 25.68 2.68
N CYS A 108 -16.51 24.45 3.08
CA CYS A 108 -15.62 23.55 2.39
C CYS A 108 -16.35 22.23 2.12
N VAL A 109 -16.26 21.74 0.90
CA VAL A 109 -16.83 20.45 0.49
C VAL A 109 -15.73 19.60 -0.10
N VAL A 110 -15.64 18.36 0.37
CA VAL A 110 -14.58 17.41 0.02
C VAL A 110 -15.20 16.07 -0.33
N GLY A 111 -14.85 15.54 -1.50
CA GLY A 111 -15.10 14.15 -1.87
C GLY A 111 -13.81 13.35 -1.79
N VAL A 112 -13.84 12.24 -1.05
CA VAL A 112 -12.71 11.31 -0.94
C VAL A 112 -13.12 9.93 -1.39
N ILE A 113 -12.22 9.24 -2.10
CA ILE A 113 -12.42 7.87 -2.56
C ILE A 113 -11.13 7.07 -2.46
N ALA A 114 -11.27 5.78 -2.14
CA ALA A 114 -10.18 4.85 -1.94
C ALA A 114 -10.56 3.46 -2.49
N PRO A 115 -9.61 2.65 -2.99
CA PRO A 115 -9.89 1.29 -3.39
C PRO A 115 -10.18 0.42 -2.16
N THR A 116 -11.13 -0.50 -2.27
CA THR A 116 -11.52 -1.40 -1.15
C THR A 116 -10.47 -2.48 -0.89
N ALA A 117 -9.72 -2.87 -1.92
CA ALA A 117 -8.73 -3.93 -1.85
C ALA A 117 -7.30 -3.39 -1.66
N PRO A 118 -6.47 -4.02 -0.81
CA PRO A 118 -5.14 -3.53 -0.52
C PRO A 118 -4.13 -3.68 -1.67
N GLY A 119 -3.35 -2.62 -1.87
CA GLY A 119 -2.33 -2.51 -2.92
C GLY A 119 -2.89 -2.28 -4.32
N PHE A 120 -4.16 -1.88 -4.42
CA PHE A 120 -4.74 -1.33 -5.64
C PHE A 120 -4.57 0.19 -5.65
N THR A 121 -4.33 0.75 -6.82
CA THR A 121 -4.29 2.19 -7.08
C THR A 121 -5.47 2.59 -7.95
N LEU A 122 -6.07 3.73 -7.66
CA LEU A 122 -7.14 4.32 -8.45
C LEU A 122 -6.58 4.97 -9.73
N SER A 123 -7.39 4.92 -10.78
CA SER A 123 -7.25 5.70 -12.01
C SER A 123 -8.64 6.09 -12.51
N GLY A 124 -8.74 7.17 -13.28
CA GLY A 124 -10.02 7.69 -13.79
C GLY A 124 -10.26 9.15 -13.41
N GLN A 125 -11.52 9.53 -13.23
CA GLN A 125 -11.91 10.91 -12.89
C GLN A 125 -12.94 10.95 -11.76
N ALA A 126 -12.79 11.94 -10.88
CA ALA A 126 -13.82 12.36 -9.93
C ALA A 126 -14.32 13.76 -10.28
N THR A 127 -15.58 13.99 -9.96
CA THR A 127 -16.28 15.26 -10.10
C THR A 127 -17.04 15.53 -8.81
N LEU A 128 -16.69 16.63 -8.15
CA LEU A 128 -17.44 17.19 -7.05
C LEU A 128 -18.20 18.41 -7.55
N SER A 129 -19.51 18.42 -7.42
CA SER A 129 -20.37 19.54 -7.79
C SER A 129 -21.16 20.00 -6.57
N ILE A 130 -21.34 21.30 -6.44
CA ILE A 130 -22.23 21.91 -5.45
C ILE A 130 -23.22 22.81 -6.19
N THR A 131 -24.44 22.82 -5.69
CA THR A 131 -25.47 23.77 -6.10
C THR A 131 -25.60 24.82 -5.01
N THR A 132 -25.53 26.08 -5.38
CA THR A 132 -25.72 27.19 -4.45
C THR A 132 -26.85 28.11 -4.90
N SER A 133 -27.31 28.99 -4.02
CA SER A 133 -28.31 30.02 -4.36
C SER A 133 -27.85 31.00 -5.45
N SER A 134 -26.55 31.19 -5.65
CA SER A 134 -26.00 32.18 -6.58
C SER A 134 -25.36 31.59 -7.85
N SER A 135 -24.72 30.41 -7.78
CA SER A 135 -24.10 29.75 -8.93
C SER A 135 -23.64 28.32 -8.60
N PRO A 136 -23.75 27.33 -9.50
CA PRO A 136 -23.13 26.03 -9.29
C PRO A 136 -21.59 26.13 -9.34
N ALA A 137 -20.91 25.35 -8.51
CA ALA A 137 -19.45 25.20 -8.60
C ALA A 137 -19.09 23.73 -8.76
N GLN A 138 -18.00 23.46 -9.47
CA GLN A 138 -17.55 22.11 -9.78
C GLN A 138 -16.03 22.02 -9.70
N ALA A 139 -15.53 20.93 -9.10
CA ALA A 139 -14.15 20.51 -9.13
C ALA A 139 -14.04 19.16 -9.82
N GLN A 140 -13.22 19.08 -10.86
CA GLN A 140 -12.84 17.82 -11.50
C GLN A 140 -11.42 17.44 -11.10
N THR A 141 -11.19 16.17 -10.78
CA THR A 141 -9.88 15.69 -10.35
C THR A 141 -9.58 14.34 -10.98
N THR A 142 -8.37 14.18 -11.51
CA THR A 142 -7.88 12.89 -11.96
C THR A 142 -7.62 11.98 -10.76
N LEU A 143 -8.17 10.78 -10.78
CA LEU A 143 -7.95 9.78 -9.74
C LEU A 143 -6.56 9.18 -9.88
N SER A 144 -5.80 9.15 -8.78
CA SER A 144 -4.47 8.55 -8.75
C SER A 144 -4.13 8.04 -7.35
N GLY A 145 -3.35 6.96 -7.27
CA GLY A 145 -2.84 6.44 -6.00
C GLY A 145 -3.88 5.69 -5.16
N ASP A 146 -3.60 5.55 -3.86
CA ASP A 146 -4.40 4.74 -2.94
C ASP A 146 -5.59 5.50 -2.34
N VAL A 147 -5.57 6.83 -2.45
CA VAL A 147 -6.66 7.73 -2.02
C VAL A 147 -6.65 8.92 -2.98
N SER A 148 -7.83 9.32 -3.43
CA SER A 148 -8.00 10.53 -4.21
C SER A 148 -8.97 11.46 -3.52
N VAL A 149 -8.68 12.75 -3.60
CA VAL A 149 -9.46 13.82 -2.99
C VAL A 149 -9.86 14.83 -4.05
N SER A 150 -11.10 15.29 -4.02
CA SER A 150 -11.61 16.45 -4.75
C SER A 150 -12.17 17.43 -3.74
N ALA A 151 -11.77 18.71 -3.80
CA ALA A 151 -12.20 19.70 -2.81
C ALA A 151 -12.65 21.00 -3.48
N ILE A 152 -13.68 21.62 -2.92
CA ILE A 152 -14.13 22.98 -3.22
C ILE A 152 -14.00 23.77 -1.91
N ASN A 153 -12.98 24.63 -1.85
CA ASN A 153 -12.55 25.28 -0.61
C ASN A 153 -13.03 26.73 -0.46
N THR A 154 -13.60 27.32 -1.51
CA THR A 154 -13.86 28.77 -1.59
C THR A 154 -15.35 29.08 -1.73
N ILE A 155 -16.19 28.47 -0.88
CA ILE A 155 -17.63 28.77 -0.87
C ILE A 155 -17.86 29.84 0.22
N PRO A 156 -18.28 31.07 -0.14
CA PRO A 156 -18.55 32.09 0.87
C PRO A 156 -19.62 31.62 1.87
N ASN A 157 -19.48 31.96 3.16
CA ASN A 157 -20.38 31.50 4.22
C ASN A 157 -21.86 31.91 4.03
N PHE A 158 -22.13 32.99 3.28
CA PHE A 158 -23.50 33.47 3.03
C PHE A 158 -24.16 32.85 1.78
N THR A 159 -23.45 31.95 1.12
CA THR A 159 -23.95 31.26 -0.06
C THR A 159 -24.57 29.94 0.38
N ALA A 160 -25.90 29.90 0.46
CA ALA A 160 -26.64 28.68 0.81
C ALA A 160 -26.32 27.57 -0.20
N VAL A 161 -25.61 26.53 0.26
CA VAL A 161 -25.45 25.30 -0.51
C VAL A 161 -26.74 24.52 -0.39
N THR A 162 -27.43 24.29 -1.50
CA THR A 162 -28.72 23.59 -1.54
C THR A 162 -28.57 22.10 -1.82
N GLY A 163 -27.42 21.71 -2.36
CA GLY A 163 -27.03 20.31 -2.52
C GLY A 163 -25.58 20.12 -2.94
N SER A 164 -25.07 18.91 -2.74
CA SER A 164 -23.77 18.49 -3.25
C SER A 164 -23.87 17.11 -3.90
N THR A 165 -23.09 16.93 -4.96
CA THR A 165 -22.98 15.66 -5.68
C THR A 165 -21.50 15.34 -5.87
N TYR A 166 -21.07 14.19 -5.38
CA TYR A 166 -19.76 13.63 -5.67
C TYR A 166 -19.93 12.42 -6.57
N SER A 167 -19.22 12.36 -7.68
CA SER A 167 -19.17 11.19 -8.54
C SER A 167 -17.72 10.86 -8.90
N ALA A 168 -17.42 9.57 -9.00
CA ALA A 168 -16.10 9.09 -9.39
C ALA A 168 -16.25 7.84 -10.26
N SER A 169 -15.50 7.75 -11.35
CA SER A 169 -15.51 6.59 -12.23
C SER A 169 -14.11 6.30 -12.76
N GLY A 170 -13.84 5.02 -12.98
CA GLY A 170 -12.54 4.58 -13.46
C GLY A 170 -12.24 3.14 -13.07
N ALA A 171 -11.01 2.88 -12.65
CA ALA A 171 -10.58 1.55 -12.27
C ALA A 171 -9.62 1.56 -11.07
N ALA A 172 -9.76 0.55 -10.22
CA ALA A 172 -8.76 0.17 -9.25
C ALA A 172 -7.85 -0.89 -9.90
N SER A 173 -6.54 -0.65 -9.96
CA SER A 173 -5.59 -1.61 -10.55
C SER A 173 -4.47 -2.00 -9.59
N LYS A 174 -4.05 -3.26 -9.67
CA LYS A 174 -2.91 -3.80 -8.92
C LYS A 174 -1.98 -4.55 -9.84
N THR A 175 -0.72 -4.13 -9.87
CA THR A 175 0.33 -4.83 -10.61
C THR A 175 1.10 -5.76 -9.67
N SER A 176 1.08 -7.05 -9.98
CA SER A 176 1.79 -8.08 -9.22
C SER A 176 2.85 -8.76 -10.08
N THR A 177 3.96 -9.14 -9.44
CA THR A 177 5.03 -9.89 -10.11
C THR A 177 4.89 -11.36 -9.77
N VAL A 178 4.54 -12.19 -10.76
CA VAL A 178 4.44 -13.64 -10.61
C VAL A 178 5.71 -14.29 -11.12
N ARG A 179 6.33 -15.11 -10.27
CA ARG A 179 7.50 -15.92 -10.64
C ARG A 179 7.07 -17.37 -10.84
N THR A 180 7.20 -17.87 -12.05
CA THR A 180 7.03 -19.29 -12.35
C THR A 180 8.39 -19.95 -12.55
N SER A 181 8.51 -21.19 -12.08
CA SER A 181 9.72 -22.00 -12.30
C SER A 181 9.35 -23.27 -13.02
N THR A 182 9.94 -23.50 -14.19
CA THR A 182 9.75 -24.74 -14.94
C THR A 182 11.07 -25.49 -15.07
N LYS A 183 11.00 -26.82 -14.96
CA LYS A 183 12.13 -27.69 -15.27
C LYS A 183 12.13 -27.90 -16.78
N VAL A 184 13.18 -27.41 -17.44
CA VAL A 184 13.39 -27.61 -18.87
C VAL A 184 14.48 -28.66 -19.04
N LYS A 185 14.26 -29.61 -19.94
CA LYS A 185 15.24 -30.66 -20.27
C LYS A 185 16.56 -30.02 -20.69
N ASP A 186 17.65 -30.44 -20.06
CA ASP A 186 19.02 -29.96 -20.30
C ASP A 186 19.93 -31.18 -20.17
N LYS A 187 20.07 -31.92 -21.28
CA LYS A 187 20.85 -33.16 -21.29
C LYS A 187 22.32 -32.82 -21.08
N LYS A 188 22.84 -33.11 -19.88
CA LYS A 188 24.27 -32.99 -19.59
C LYS A 188 25.07 -34.11 -20.26
N THR A 189 26.12 -33.72 -20.98
CA THR A 189 27.06 -34.67 -21.58
C THR A 189 27.91 -35.37 -20.52
N SER A 190 28.51 -36.51 -20.87
CA SER A 190 29.43 -37.24 -20.00
C SER A 190 30.61 -36.36 -19.54
N THR A 191 31.18 -35.56 -20.45
CA THR A 191 32.25 -34.59 -20.18
C THR A 191 31.84 -33.55 -19.14
N GLN A 192 30.62 -33.00 -19.26
CA GLN A 192 30.08 -32.03 -18.30
C GLN A 192 29.88 -32.66 -16.91
N LYS A 193 29.36 -33.89 -16.84
CA LYS A 193 29.21 -34.62 -15.57
C LYS A 193 30.57 -34.88 -14.89
N LYS A 194 31.57 -35.30 -15.66
CA LYS A 194 32.96 -35.49 -15.18
C LYS A 194 33.55 -34.18 -14.65
N ALA A 195 33.38 -33.07 -15.38
CA ALA A 195 33.83 -31.75 -14.94
C ALA A 195 33.14 -31.28 -13.65
N ALA A 196 31.82 -31.49 -13.52
CA ALA A 196 31.07 -31.18 -12.31
C ALA A 196 31.56 -31.99 -11.10
N LYS A 197 31.85 -33.28 -11.30
CA LYS A 197 32.43 -34.14 -10.26
C LYS A 197 33.81 -33.64 -9.83
N LYS A 198 34.71 -33.32 -10.77
CA LYS A 198 36.05 -32.77 -10.47
C LYS A 198 35.95 -31.48 -9.64
N LYS A 199 35.01 -30.58 -9.97
CA LYS A 199 34.74 -29.36 -9.19
C LYS A 199 34.22 -29.68 -7.77
N TYR A 200 33.29 -30.62 -7.64
CA TYR A 200 32.78 -31.06 -6.34
C TYR A 200 33.87 -31.66 -5.46
N ASP A 201 34.70 -32.55 -6.00
CA ASP A 201 35.78 -33.21 -5.26
C ASP A 201 36.83 -32.18 -4.79
N LYS A 202 37.19 -31.21 -5.65
CA LYS A 202 38.06 -30.08 -5.26
C LYS A 202 37.46 -29.25 -4.12
N LYS A 203 36.16 -28.93 -4.20
CA LYS A 203 35.46 -28.19 -3.14
C LYS A 203 35.41 -28.99 -1.84
N LEU A 204 35.16 -30.29 -1.90
CA LEU A 204 35.09 -31.16 -0.73
C LEU A 204 36.46 -31.27 -0.04
N LYS A 205 37.56 -31.39 -0.81
CA LYS A 205 38.93 -31.35 -0.27
C LYS A 205 39.19 -30.03 0.45
N ALA A 206 38.87 -28.89 -0.17
CA ALA A 206 39.04 -27.57 0.46
C ALA A 206 38.21 -27.42 1.75
N LEU A 207 36.96 -27.91 1.76
CA LEU A 207 36.11 -27.90 2.95
C LEU A 207 36.69 -28.77 4.08
N LYS A 208 37.24 -29.96 3.78
CA LYS A 208 37.92 -30.81 4.77
C LYS A 208 39.14 -30.11 5.36
N THR A 209 39.96 -29.45 4.54
CA THR A 209 41.11 -28.68 5.02
C THR A 209 40.68 -27.51 5.92
N SER A 210 39.65 -26.76 5.51
CA SER A 210 39.08 -25.67 6.32
C SER A 210 38.51 -26.18 7.65
N TYR A 211 37.83 -27.33 7.65
CA TYR A 211 37.32 -27.96 8.87
C TYR A 211 38.46 -28.38 9.80
N LYS A 212 39.53 -29.03 9.29
CA LYS A 212 40.72 -29.36 10.10
C LYS A 212 41.35 -28.11 10.74
N LYS A 213 41.52 -27.02 9.96
CA LYS A 213 42.02 -25.74 10.49
C LYS A 213 41.09 -25.15 11.56
N ALA A 214 39.78 -25.25 11.37
CA ALA A 214 38.79 -24.78 12.36
C ALA A 214 38.81 -25.62 13.65
N LEU A 215 39.00 -26.95 13.54
CA LEU A 215 39.17 -27.82 14.70
C LEU A 215 40.46 -27.52 15.46
N ALA A 216 41.58 -27.29 14.76
CA ALA A 216 42.84 -26.90 15.39
C ALA A 216 42.69 -25.56 16.15
N LYS A 217 42.05 -24.56 15.54
CA LYS A 217 41.75 -23.27 16.20
C LYS A 217 40.75 -23.38 17.35
N ALA A 218 39.91 -24.41 17.37
CA ALA A 218 38.94 -24.64 18.45
C ALA A 218 39.59 -25.21 19.72
N GLY A 219 40.78 -25.83 19.62
CA GLY A 219 41.51 -26.39 20.77
C GLY A 219 40.69 -27.43 21.53
N SER A 220 40.58 -27.26 22.86
CA SER A 220 39.77 -28.10 23.76
C SER A 220 38.30 -27.65 23.88
N SER A 221 37.91 -26.52 23.29
CA SER A 221 36.54 -25.99 23.43
C SER A 221 35.49 -26.84 22.70
N LYS A 222 34.62 -27.51 23.46
CA LYS A 222 33.51 -28.33 22.94
C LYS A 222 32.52 -27.52 22.10
N ALA A 223 32.21 -26.29 22.52
CA ALA A 223 31.32 -25.39 21.80
C ALA A 223 31.88 -24.99 20.42
N LYS A 224 33.16 -24.60 20.35
CA LYS A 224 33.82 -24.23 19.08
C LYS A 224 33.95 -25.41 18.12
N LYS A 225 34.22 -26.63 18.63
CA LYS A 225 34.22 -27.87 17.83
C LYS A 225 32.84 -28.15 17.22
N LYS A 226 31.77 -28.06 18.02
CA LYS A 226 30.38 -28.26 17.55
C LYS A 226 30.00 -27.22 16.48
N ALA A 227 30.38 -25.96 16.66
CA ALA A 227 30.17 -24.91 15.65
C ALA A 227 30.90 -25.20 14.33
N ALA A 228 32.17 -25.64 14.39
CA ALA A 228 32.94 -26.02 13.22
C ALA A 228 32.31 -27.21 12.47
N GLN A 229 31.83 -28.22 13.21
CA GLN A 229 31.13 -29.38 12.63
C GLN A 229 29.82 -28.97 11.94
N LYS A 230 29.00 -28.12 12.57
CA LYS A 230 27.75 -27.58 12.00
C LYS A 230 28.02 -26.78 10.72
N SER A 231 29.06 -25.94 10.72
CA SER A 231 29.47 -25.18 9.53
C SER A 231 29.91 -26.10 8.40
N PHE A 232 30.73 -27.12 8.71
CA PHE A 232 31.19 -28.09 7.73
C PHE A 232 30.04 -28.91 7.12
N SER A 233 29.10 -29.40 7.94
CA SER A 233 27.96 -30.17 7.45
C SER A 233 27.04 -29.33 6.56
N ALA A 234 26.76 -28.09 6.93
CA ALA A 234 25.99 -27.15 6.12
C ALA A 234 26.66 -26.87 4.76
N LYS A 235 27.97 -26.57 4.76
CA LYS A 235 28.74 -26.33 3.53
C LYS A 235 28.83 -27.58 2.65
N LYS A 236 28.95 -28.77 3.25
CA LYS A 236 28.93 -30.05 2.54
C LYS A 236 27.57 -30.30 1.88
N LYS A 237 26.46 -30.05 2.58
CA LYS A 237 25.09 -30.18 2.05
C LYS A 237 24.88 -29.22 0.87
N ALA A 238 25.31 -27.97 1.00
CA ALA A 238 25.24 -26.98 -0.08
C ALA A 238 26.06 -27.41 -1.32
N ALA A 239 27.31 -27.84 -1.13
CA ALA A 239 28.16 -28.32 -2.23
C ALA A 239 27.55 -29.55 -2.94
N LYS A 240 26.97 -30.49 -2.17
CA LYS A 240 26.27 -31.67 -2.72
C LYS A 240 25.03 -31.26 -3.51
N ALA A 241 24.27 -30.27 -3.04
CA ALA A 241 23.12 -29.74 -3.77
C ALA A 241 23.54 -29.09 -5.10
N THR A 242 24.60 -28.27 -5.10
CA THR A 242 25.16 -27.68 -6.33
C THR A 242 25.63 -28.75 -7.31
N TYR A 243 26.32 -29.80 -6.83
CA TYR A 243 26.73 -30.92 -7.67
C TYR A 243 25.53 -31.64 -8.28
N ARG A 244 24.52 -31.99 -7.46
CA ARG A 244 23.29 -32.64 -7.92
C ARG A 244 22.57 -31.82 -8.99
N TYR A 245 22.51 -30.50 -8.83
CA TYR A 245 21.97 -29.60 -9.84
C TYR A 245 22.82 -29.55 -11.11
N ALA A 246 24.15 -29.49 -10.98
CA ALA A 246 25.06 -29.43 -12.13
C ALA A 246 25.04 -30.70 -13.02
N ILE A 247 24.72 -31.86 -12.44
CA ILE A 247 24.56 -33.12 -13.17
C ILE A 247 23.10 -33.44 -13.52
N ALA A 248 22.15 -32.63 -13.05
CA ALA A 248 20.75 -32.84 -13.33
C ALA A 248 20.50 -32.74 -14.83
N GLY A 249 19.69 -33.63 -15.38
CA GLY A 249 19.27 -33.59 -16.79
C GLY A 249 18.26 -32.49 -17.12
N TYR A 250 18.17 -31.47 -16.26
CA TYR A 250 17.25 -30.35 -16.39
C TYR A 250 17.90 -29.06 -15.85
N LYS A 251 17.48 -27.94 -16.40
CA LYS A 251 17.72 -26.60 -15.85
C LYS A 251 16.40 -26.03 -15.33
N ILE A 252 16.45 -25.28 -14.24
CA ILE A 252 15.27 -24.55 -13.76
C ILE A 252 15.27 -23.20 -14.45
N VAL A 253 14.30 -22.99 -15.33
CA VAL A 253 14.06 -21.69 -15.95
C VAL A 253 13.08 -20.94 -15.06
N ARG A 254 13.48 -19.76 -14.61
CA ARG A 254 12.60 -18.84 -13.89
C ARG A 254 12.08 -17.82 -14.89
N LYS A 255 10.77 -17.72 -15.01
CA LYS A 255 10.12 -16.64 -15.76
C LYS A 255 9.45 -15.71 -14.77
N THR A 256 9.69 -14.42 -14.95
CA THR A 256 8.99 -13.37 -14.23
C THR A 256 7.97 -12.81 -15.19
N LYS A 257 6.69 -12.82 -14.81
CA LYS A 257 5.62 -12.16 -15.55
C LYS A 257 4.98 -11.13 -14.65
N THR A 258 4.77 -9.93 -15.20
CA THR A 258 3.95 -8.91 -14.57
C THR A 258 2.50 -9.17 -14.93
N VAL A 259 1.63 -9.24 -13.93
CA VAL A 259 0.19 -9.40 -14.11
C VAL A 259 -0.48 -8.18 -13.48
N THR A 260 -1.22 -7.43 -14.28
CA THR A 260 -2.06 -6.34 -13.80
C THR A 260 -3.48 -6.84 -13.69
N GLU A 261 -4.03 -6.73 -12.49
CA GLU A 261 -5.45 -6.91 -12.22
C GLU A 261 -6.11 -5.53 -12.24
N THR A 262 -7.15 -5.36 -13.04
CA THR A 262 -7.89 -4.09 -13.16
C THR A 262 -9.35 -4.35 -12.88
N ARG A 263 -9.93 -3.54 -12.00
CA ARG A 263 -11.32 -3.66 -11.56
C ARG A 263 -12.03 -2.32 -11.77
N PRO A 264 -13.00 -2.23 -12.70
CA PRO A 264 -13.72 -0.98 -12.93
C PRO A 264 -14.60 -0.61 -11.73
N PHE A 265 -14.92 0.68 -11.60
CA PHE A 265 -15.86 1.17 -10.60
C PHE A 265 -16.58 2.44 -11.06
N THR A 266 -17.75 2.64 -10.46
CA THR A 266 -18.50 3.90 -10.46
C THR A 266 -19.00 4.12 -9.05
N ALA A 267 -18.79 5.31 -8.51
CA ALA A 267 -19.19 5.72 -7.18
C ALA A 267 -19.93 7.06 -7.26
N LYS A 268 -20.99 7.22 -6.47
CA LYS A 268 -21.80 8.43 -6.43
C LYS A 268 -22.29 8.68 -5.00
N ALA A 269 -22.20 9.91 -4.53
CA ALA A 269 -22.87 10.38 -3.32
C ALA A 269 -23.67 11.63 -3.68
N GLU A 270 -24.89 11.73 -3.16
CA GLU A 270 -25.75 12.90 -3.30
C GLU A 270 -26.17 13.36 -1.91
N GLN A 271 -26.19 14.67 -1.72
CA GLN A 271 -26.69 15.33 -0.53
C GLN A 271 -27.72 16.35 -0.96
N SER A 272 -28.98 16.10 -0.59
CA SER A 272 -30.10 17.02 -0.75
C SER A 272 -30.48 17.63 0.61
N ASN A 273 -30.91 18.89 0.61
CA ASN A 273 -31.24 19.68 1.81
C ASN A 273 -30.07 19.93 2.78
N LEU A 274 -29.13 20.78 2.37
CA LEU A 274 -28.15 21.40 3.27
C LEU A 274 -28.65 22.73 3.89
N LEU A 275 -29.98 22.95 3.89
CA LEU A 275 -30.60 24.19 4.36
C LEU A 275 -30.38 24.38 5.88
N PHE A 276 -29.65 25.43 6.22
CA PHE A 276 -29.61 26.08 7.53
C PHE A 276 -29.83 27.58 7.32
#